data_AF-A0A2E5JX62-F1
#
_entry.id   AF-A0A2E5JX62-F1
#
_cell.length_a   1.000
_cell.length_b   1.000
_cell.length_c   1.000
_cell.angle_alpha   90.00
_cell.angle_beta   90.00
_cell.angle_gamma   90.00
#
_symmetry.space_group_name_H-M   'P 1'
#
loop_
_entity.id
_entity.type
_entity.pdbx_description
1 polymer ?
#
loop_
_entity_poly.entity_id
_entity_poly.type
_entity_poly.pdbx_seq_one_letter_code
_entity_poly.pdbx_strand_id
1 'polypeptide(L)'
;MIVEITPNSKMKKRLEWIDKNDALMAQWLVGYISQHEWIFPLNSGNETPSDYIDRFLKNAHSWEENAQTREQCRNMKSAWKSWKKREDNRKNTTIAEGSYTISIAARKELERLAKQQNCSFSQVIDTLLLKAKDIEHLQKAIKKPLEKANYGYRVNTQFLSTFFGDDAAHQQAEVMTQMLQQEINSNKKQSREELRELKKQLKDMQAQVVELTAIIED
;
A
#
# COMPACT_ATOMS: atom_id res chain seq x y z
N MET A 1 -36.25 24.08 -27.02
CA MET A 1 -36.94 23.70 -25.77
C MET A 1 -35.88 23.27 -24.77
N ILE A 2 -35.66 24.04 -23.71
CA ILE A 2 -34.78 23.64 -22.60
C ILE A 2 -35.67 22.80 -21.68
N VAL A 3 -35.47 21.48 -21.67
CA VAL A 3 -36.12 20.62 -20.69
C VAL A 3 -35.49 20.97 -19.35
N GLU A 4 -36.24 21.61 -18.46
CA GLU A 4 -35.82 21.80 -17.07
C GLU A 4 -35.70 20.42 -16.43
N ILE A 5 -34.47 19.92 -16.32
CA ILE A 5 -34.22 18.63 -15.70
C ILE A 5 -34.39 18.79 -14.20
N THR A 6 -35.55 18.37 -13.70
CA THR A 6 -35.86 18.47 -12.27
C THR A 6 -34.89 17.57 -11.49
N PRO A 7 -34.15 18.11 -10.49
CA PRO A 7 -33.18 17.33 -9.74
C PRO A 7 -33.81 16.13 -9.04
N ASN A 8 -33.25 14.95 -9.23
CA ASN A 8 -33.66 13.74 -8.53
C ASN A 8 -33.20 13.82 -7.06
N SER A 9 -34.15 14.03 -6.15
CA SER A 9 -33.89 14.18 -4.71
C SER A 9 -33.14 12.99 -4.10
N LYS A 10 -33.32 11.78 -4.64
CA LYS A 10 -32.64 10.58 -4.18
C LYS A 10 -31.18 10.54 -4.64
N MET A 11 -30.89 10.98 -5.86
CA MET A 11 -29.50 11.10 -6.35
C MET A 11 -28.73 12.14 -5.55
N LYS A 12 -29.37 13.28 -5.25
CA LYS A 12 -28.81 14.31 -4.36
C LYS A 12 -28.41 13.72 -3.00
N LYS A 13 -29.29 12.94 -2.37
CA LYS A 13 -29.00 12.26 -1.10
C LYS A 13 -27.85 11.25 -1.22
N ARG A 14 -27.74 10.52 -2.33
CA ARG A 14 -26.65 9.54 -2.53
C ARG A 14 -25.28 10.17 -2.69
N LEU A 15 -25.23 11.41 -3.17
CA LEU A 15 -24.01 12.17 -3.45
C LEU A 15 -23.68 13.22 -2.37
N GLU A 16 -24.52 13.35 -1.34
CA GLU A 16 -24.37 14.34 -0.25
C GLU A 16 -23.06 14.21 0.54
N TRP A 17 -22.38 13.07 0.44
CA TRP A 17 -21.10 12.82 1.10
C TRP A 17 -19.91 13.50 0.38
N ILE A 18 -20.12 14.02 -0.83
CA ILE A 18 -19.08 14.69 -1.60
C ILE A 18 -18.94 16.12 -1.08
N ASP A 19 -17.78 16.43 -0.52
CA ASP A 19 -17.37 17.79 -0.18
C ASP A 19 -16.38 18.31 -1.24
N LYS A 20 -16.85 19.22 -2.09
CA LYS A 20 -16.04 19.83 -3.15
C LYS A 20 -14.97 20.79 -2.61
N ASN A 21 -15.09 21.22 -1.35
CA ASN A 21 -14.11 22.12 -0.72
C ASN A 21 -12.95 21.33 -0.07
N ASP A 22 -13.10 20.01 0.12
CA ASP A 22 -11.99 19.14 0.53
C ASP A 22 -11.04 18.94 -0.65
N ALA A 23 -9.87 19.57 -0.60
CA ALA A 23 -8.88 19.53 -1.67
C ALA A 23 -8.43 18.11 -2.03
N LEU A 24 -8.30 17.20 -1.05
CA LEU A 24 -7.90 15.82 -1.30
C LEU A 24 -9.02 15.03 -1.96
N MET A 25 -10.26 15.22 -1.49
CA MET A 25 -11.42 14.62 -2.14
C MET A 25 -11.58 15.13 -3.56
N ALA A 26 -11.42 16.43 -3.76
CA ALA A 26 -11.57 17.05 -5.06
C ALA A 26 -10.56 16.50 -6.07
N GLN A 27 -9.28 16.44 -5.70
CA GLN A 27 -8.24 15.87 -6.53
C GLN A 27 -8.50 14.40 -6.87
N TRP A 28 -8.88 13.60 -5.89
CA TRP A 28 -9.21 12.19 -6.10
C TRP A 28 -10.42 12.01 -7.03
N LEU A 29 -11.47 12.80 -6.79
CA LEU A 29 -12.75 12.68 -7.48
C LEU A 29 -12.65 13.09 -8.94
N VAL A 30 -11.85 14.11 -9.28
CA VAL A 30 -11.53 14.48 -10.67
C VAL A 30 -10.94 13.28 -11.42
N GLY A 31 -9.95 12.61 -10.82
CA GLY A 31 -9.34 11.41 -11.42
C GLY A 31 -10.35 10.26 -11.58
N TYR A 32 -11.15 10.00 -10.54
CA TYR A 32 -12.14 8.92 -10.56
C TYR A 32 -13.22 9.15 -11.62
N ILE A 33 -13.80 10.35 -11.68
CA ILE A 33 -14.81 10.73 -12.68
C ILE A 33 -14.26 10.59 -14.10
N SER A 34 -13.01 11.01 -14.32
CA SER A 34 -12.39 10.97 -15.65
C SER A 34 -12.14 9.54 -16.12
N GLN A 35 -11.73 8.63 -15.23
CA GLN A 35 -11.55 7.21 -15.54
C GLN A 35 -12.86 6.50 -15.91
N HIS A 36 -13.97 6.97 -15.36
CA HIS A 36 -15.30 6.43 -15.61
C HIS A 36 -16.05 7.12 -16.76
N GLU A 37 -15.42 8.10 -17.42
CA GLU A 37 -15.95 8.84 -18.57
C GLU A 37 -17.34 9.46 -18.33
N TRP A 38 -17.67 9.81 -17.08
CA TRP A 38 -19.00 10.31 -16.71
C TRP A 38 -19.24 11.75 -17.18
N ILE A 39 -18.19 12.55 -17.31
CA ILE A 39 -18.22 13.87 -17.93
C ILE A 39 -16.93 14.05 -18.75
N PHE A 40 -17.00 14.92 -19.76
CA PHE A 40 -15.82 15.24 -20.56
C PHE A 40 -14.71 15.85 -19.69
N PRO A 41 -13.42 15.59 -20.03
CA PRO A 41 -12.27 16.13 -19.33
C PRO A 41 -12.30 17.66 -19.22
N LEU A 42 -11.52 18.23 -18.29
CA LEU A 42 -11.41 19.68 -18.10
C LEU A 42 -11.09 20.38 -19.44
N ASN A 43 -12.12 21.02 -20.01
CA ASN A 43 -12.07 21.68 -21.31
C ASN A 43 -11.99 23.20 -21.09
N SER A 44 -10.88 23.69 -20.55
CA SER A 44 -10.36 25.07 -20.67
C SER A 44 -9.40 25.38 -19.53
N GLY A 45 -8.37 26.19 -19.79
CA GLY A 45 -7.32 26.55 -18.83
C GLY A 45 -7.77 27.30 -17.57
N ASN A 46 -9.08 27.49 -17.36
CA ASN A 46 -9.66 28.26 -16.25
C ASN A 46 -10.60 27.44 -15.35
N GLU A 47 -10.88 26.17 -15.66
CA GLU A 47 -11.76 25.35 -14.82
C GLU A 47 -11.00 24.80 -13.60
N THR A 48 -11.50 25.06 -12.39
CA THR A 48 -10.91 24.48 -11.17
C THR A 48 -11.43 23.06 -10.91
N PRO A 49 -10.74 22.24 -10.09
CA PRO A 49 -11.27 20.95 -9.65
C PRO A 49 -12.66 21.03 -9.01
N SER A 50 -12.94 22.09 -8.26
CA SER A 50 -14.27 22.32 -7.65
C SER A 50 -15.33 22.57 -8.71
N ASP A 51 -15.02 23.37 -9.74
CA ASP A 51 -15.95 23.65 -10.85
C ASP A 51 -16.29 22.39 -11.64
N TYR A 52 -15.27 21.55 -11.88
CA TYR A 52 -15.42 20.25 -12.54
C TYR A 52 -16.36 19.32 -11.76
N ILE A 53 -16.20 19.26 -10.45
CA ILE A 53 -17.04 18.46 -9.56
C ILE A 53 -18.46 19.03 -9.51
N ASP A 54 -18.62 20.36 -9.49
CA ASP A 54 -19.94 20.98 -9.56
C ASP A 54 -20.68 20.64 -10.86
N ARG A 55 -19.98 20.61 -12.00
CA ARG A 55 -20.55 20.15 -13.28
C ARG A 55 -20.96 18.69 -13.20
N PHE A 56 -20.11 17.83 -12.66
CA PHE A 56 -20.43 16.43 -12.42
C PHE A 56 -21.68 16.27 -11.54
N LEU A 57 -21.74 16.95 -10.40
CA LEU A 57 -22.87 16.88 -9.47
C LEU A 57 -24.16 17.37 -10.11
N LYS A 58 -24.12 18.47 -10.87
CA LYS A 58 -25.28 18.96 -11.63
C LYS A 58 -25.81 17.91 -12.60
N ASN A 59 -24.93 17.22 -13.33
CA ASN A 59 -25.30 16.13 -14.21
C ASN A 59 -25.80 14.90 -13.43
N ALA A 60 -25.07 14.45 -12.41
CA ALA A 60 -25.37 13.25 -11.66
C ALA A 60 -26.66 13.36 -10.82
N HIS A 61 -27.02 14.57 -10.38
CA HIS A 61 -28.33 14.82 -9.75
C HIS A 61 -29.52 14.61 -10.69
N SER A 62 -29.30 14.60 -12.00
CA SER A 62 -30.34 14.32 -12.98
C SER A 62 -30.43 12.85 -13.42
N TRP A 63 -29.51 11.99 -12.96
CA TRP A 63 -29.51 10.60 -13.36
C TRP A 63 -30.81 9.90 -12.93
N GLU A 64 -31.28 9.02 -13.82
CA GLU A 64 -32.40 8.14 -13.53
C GLU A 64 -32.04 7.22 -12.35
N GLU A 65 -32.97 7.02 -11.41
CA GLU A 65 -32.75 6.10 -10.31
C GLU A 65 -33.01 4.65 -10.75
N ASN A 66 -31.97 3.97 -11.18
CA ASN A 66 -32.01 2.55 -11.53
C ASN A 66 -30.93 1.77 -10.73
N ALA A 67 -30.89 0.45 -10.89
CA ALA A 67 -29.94 -0.37 -10.14
C ALA A 67 -28.48 -0.02 -10.44
N GLN A 68 -28.18 0.32 -11.69
CA GLN A 68 -26.84 0.66 -12.14
C GLN A 68 -26.34 1.98 -11.54
N THR A 69 -27.14 3.04 -11.60
CA THR A 69 -26.74 4.36 -11.06
C THR A 69 -26.58 4.33 -9.54
N ARG A 70 -27.40 3.54 -8.84
CA ARG A 70 -27.24 3.28 -7.41
C ARG A 70 -25.92 2.59 -7.09
N GLU A 71 -25.57 1.57 -7.88
CA GLU A 71 -24.35 0.80 -7.68
C GLU A 71 -23.11 1.63 -8.00
N GLN A 72 -23.15 2.47 -9.05
CA GLN A 72 -22.10 3.42 -9.37
C GLN A 72 -21.83 4.40 -8.21
N CYS A 73 -22.88 4.98 -7.62
CA CYS A 73 -22.73 5.86 -6.46
C CYS A 73 -22.15 5.13 -5.24
N ARG A 74 -22.59 3.89 -5.01
CA ARG A 74 -22.08 3.04 -3.90
C ARG A 74 -20.60 2.71 -4.09
N ASN A 75 -20.22 2.33 -5.30
CA ASN A 75 -18.84 1.97 -5.64
C ASN A 75 -17.92 3.18 -5.56
N MET A 76 -18.35 4.35 -6.04
CA MET A 76 -17.61 5.60 -5.88
C MET A 76 -17.35 5.92 -4.41
N LYS A 77 -18.38 5.85 -3.55
CA LYS A 77 -18.24 6.11 -2.11
C LYS A 77 -17.31 5.09 -1.43
N SER A 78 -17.39 3.82 -1.82
CA SER A 78 -16.54 2.74 -1.30
C SER A 78 -15.08 2.93 -1.72
N ALA A 79 -14.85 3.30 -2.99
CA ALA A 79 -13.54 3.58 -3.54
C ALA A 79 -12.88 4.76 -2.83
N TRP A 80 -13.63 5.85 -2.58
CA TRP A 80 -13.15 6.98 -1.80
C TRP A 80 -12.71 6.56 -0.39
N LYS A 81 -13.57 5.85 0.35
CA LYS A 81 -13.24 5.37 1.71
C LYS A 81 -11.97 4.51 1.72
N SER A 82 -11.83 3.64 0.73
CA SER A 82 -10.68 2.74 0.61
C SER A 82 -9.41 3.50 0.22
N TRP A 83 -9.52 4.50 -0.64
CA TRP A 83 -8.42 5.39 -0.99
C TRP A 83 -7.99 6.24 0.21
N LYS A 84 -8.93 6.90 0.88
CA LYS A 84 -8.68 7.73 2.06
C LYS A 84 -8.00 6.93 3.16
N LYS A 85 -8.49 5.73 3.46
CA LYS A 85 -7.85 4.81 4.41
C LYS A 85 -6.39 4.53 4.04
N ARG A 86 -6.11 4.23 2.77
CA ARG A 86 -4.72 3.98 2.31
C ARG A 86 -3.85 5.22 2.44
N GLU A 87 -4.38 6.39 2.14
CA GLU A 87 -3.66 7.66 2.25
C GLU A 87 -3.35 8.01 3.72
N ASP A 88 -4.32 7.81 4.61
CA ASP A 88 -4.13 7.98 6.06
C ASP A 88 -3.08 6.97 6.59
N ASN A 89 -3.11 5.73 6.12
CA ASN A 89 -2.14 4.70 6.48
C ASN A 89 -0.73 5.00 5.96
N ARG A 90 -0.57 5.59 4.77
CA ARG A 90 0.75 6.00 4.26
C ARG A 90 1.45 7.03 5.15
N LYS A 91 0.67 7.89 5.81
CA LYS A 91 1.17 8.91 6.74
C LYS A 91 1.42 8.35 8.14
N ASN A 92 0.91 7.16 8.44
CA ASN A 92 1.07 6.50 9.72
C ASN A 92 2.34 5.64 9.74
N THR A 93 3.27 5.93 10.65
CA THR A 93 4.54 5.20 10.79
C THR A 93 4.40 3.83 11.48
N THR A 94 3.24 3.54 12.07
CA THR A 94 2.99 2.31 12.85
C THR A 94 2.33 1.20 12.06
N ILE A 95 1.80 1.49 10.86
CA ILE A 95 1.02 0.54 10.07
C ILE A 95 1.67 0.39 8.69
N ALA A 96 2.10 -0.83 8.38
CA ALA A 96 2.51 -1.21 7.03
C ALA A 96 1.45 -2.14 6.43
N GLU A 97 0.66 -1.64 5.48
CA GLU A 97 -0.26 -2.48 4.70
C GLU A 97 0.48 -3.03 3.47
N GLY A 98 0.43 -4.35 3.26
CA GLY A 98 1.03 -5.03 2.12
C GLY A 98 0.19 -6.22 1.65
N SER A 99 0.23 -6.50 0.36
CA SER A 99 -0.39 -7.69 -0.23
C SER A 99 0.65 -8.79 -0.36
N TYR A 100 0.35 -9.98 0.15
CA TYR A 100 1.22 -11.14 0.06
C TYR A 100 0.46 -12.34 -0.51
N THR A 101 1.16 -13.17 -1.27
CA THR A 101 0.64 -14.43 -1.79
C THR A 101 1.21 -15.57 -0.95
N ILE A 102 0.33 -16.41 -0.44
CA ILE A 102 0.69 -17.61 0.34
C ILE A 102 0.02 -18.84 -0.27
N SER A 103 0.55 -20.02 0.04
CA SER A 103 -0.05 -21.27 -0.39
C SER A 103 -1.46 -21.44 0.16
N ILE A 104 -2.30 -22.18 -0.55
CA ILE A 104 -3.68 -22.49 -0.13
C ILE A 104 -3.69 -23.21 1.23
N ALA A 105 -2.73 -24.11 1.45
CA ALA A 105 -2.58 -24.82 2.71
C ALA A 105 -2.28 -23.86 3.87
N ALA A 106 -1.32 -22.95 3.71
CA ALA A 106 -1.00 -21.94 4.71
C ALA A 106 -2.20 -21.03 5.01
N ARG A 107 -2.95 -20.64 3.97
CA ARG A 107 -4.17 -19.84 4.13
C ARG A 107 -5.24 -20.56 4.95
N LYS A 108 -5.49 -21.85 4.68
CA LYS A 108 -6.46 -22.65 5.44
C LYS A 108 -6.07 -22.75 6.91
N GLU A 109 -4.79 -22.93 7.20
CA GLU A 109 -4.31 -23.04 8.57
C GLU A 109 -4.40 -21.71 9.32
N LEU A 110 -4.03 -20.60 8.66
CA LEU A 110 -4.24 -19.26 9.21
C LEU A 110 -5.72 -18.98 9.50
N GLU A 111 -6.62 -19.39 8.61
CA GLU A 111 -8.05 -19.22 8.81
C GLU A 111 -8.56 -20.04 10.00
N ARG A 112 -8.09 -21.28 10.15
CA ARG A 112 -8.41 -22.14 11.29
C ARG A 112 -7.95 -21.49 12.61
N LEU A 113 -6.71 -21.01 12.65
CA LEU A 113 -6.14 -20.35 13.83
C LEU A 113 -6.84 -19.04 14.18
N ALA A 114 -7.17 -18.23 13.17
CA ALA A 114 -7.89 -16.97 13.34
C ALA A 114 -9.29 -17.19 13.91
N LYS A 115 -10.02 -18.20 13.41
CA LYS A 115 -11.31 -18.61 13.96
C LYS A 115 -11.20 -19.08 15.41
N GLN A 116 -10.20 -19.90 15.71
CA GLN A 116 -9.98 -20.42 17.06
C GLN A 116 -9.65 -19.32 18.07
N GLN A 117 -8.92 -18.28 17.66
CA GLN A 117 -8.49 -17.18 18.52
C GLN A 117 -9.39 -15.95 18.43
N ASN A 118 -10.45 -16.00 17.62
CA ASN A 118 -11.35 -14.88 17.32
C ASN A 118 -10.61 -13.57 16.98
N CYS A 119 -9.62 -13.66 16.08
CA CYS A 119 -8.77 -12.55 15.69
C CYS A 119 -8.58 -12.47 14.17
N SER A 120 -7.99 -11.39 13.69
CA SER A 120 -7.71 -11.22 12.26
C SER A 120 -6.50 -12.06 11.81
N PHE A 121 -6.40 -12.34 10.51
CA PHE A 121 -5.26 -13.08 9.95
C PHE A 121 -3.92 -12.40 10.24
N SER A 122 -3.88 -11.06 10.13
CA SER A 122 -2.68 -10.28 10.46
C SER A 122 -2.27 -10.46 11.92
N GLN A 123 -3.23 -10.46 12.86
CA GLN A 123 -2.94 -10.69 14.27
C GLN A 123 -2.41 -12.09 14.55
N VAL A 124 -2.91 -13.12 13.84
CA VAL A 124 -2.35 -14.47 13.92
C VAL A 124 -0.90 -14.48 13.46
N ILE A 125 -0.62 -13.86 12.31
CA ILE A 125 0.74 -13.78 11.76
C ILE A 125 1.68 -13.06 12.73
N ASP A 126 1.29 -11.88 13.23
CA ASP A 126 2.10 -11.11 14.18
C ASP A 126 2.40 -11.94 15.44
N THR A 127 1.39 -12.63 15.97
CA THR A 127 1.55 -13.49 17.15
C THR A 127 2.48 -14.67 16.86
N LEU A 128 2.37 -15.30 15.70
CA LEU A 128 3.23 -16.41 15.31
C LEU A 128 4.69 -15.96 15.12
N LEU A 129 4.91 -14.79 14.52
CA LEU A 129 6.25 -14.23 14.33
C LEU A 129 6.93 -13.88 15.67
N LEU A 130 6.19 -13.28 16.61
CA LEU A 130 6.69 -13.01 17.95
C LEU A 130 7.05 -14.31 18.68
N LYS A 131 6.16 -15.30 18.66
CA LYS A 131 6.40 -16.62 19.28
C LYS A 131 7.58 -17.36 18.65
N ALA A 132 7.75 -17.30 17.33
CA ALA A 132 8.88 -17.93 16.66
C ALA A 132 10.22 -17.33 17.12
N LYS A 133 10.29 -16.00 17.26
CA LYS A 133 11.47 -15.31 17.79
C LYS A 133 11.75 -15.68 19.25
N ASP A 134 10.70 -15.78 20.07
CA ASP A 134 10.84 -16.19 21.48
C ASP A 134 11.35 -17.63 21.59
N ILE A 135 10.87 -18.55 20.74
CA ILE A 135 11.36 -19.93 20.65
C ILE A 135 12.84 -19.96 20.27
N GLU A 136 13.25 -19.19 19.26
CA GLU A 136 14.66 -19.11 18.84
C GLU A 136 15.56 -18.59 19.97
N HIS A 137 15.10 -17.57 20.71
CA HIS A 137 15.82 -17.04 21.87
C HIS A 137 15.93 -18.09 22.98
N LEU A 138 14.84 -18.80 23.30
CA LEU A 138 14.83 -19.88 24.29
C LEU A 138 15.78 -21.03 23.89
N GLN A 139 15.80 -21.42 22.62
CA GLN A 139 16.72 -22.43 22.11
C GLN A 139 18.18 -22.02 22.33
N LYS A 140 18.54 -20.76 21.98
CA LYS A 140 19.89 -20.21 22.22
C LYS A 140 20.23 -20.16 23.72
N ALA A 141 19.26 -19.78 24.55
CA ALA A 141 19.43 -19.70 26.00
C ALA A 141 19.58 -21.07 26.66
N ILE A 142 18.99 -22.13 26.09
CA ILE A 142 19.10 -23.52 26.57
C ILE A 142 20.39 -24.18 26.05
N LYS A 143 20.80 -23.88 24.81
CA LYS A 143 22.01 -24.43 24.19
C LYS A 143 23.28 -24.00 24.93
N LYS A 144 23.38 -22.72 25.34
CA LYS A 144 24.55 -22.17 26.06
C LYS A 144 24.86 -22.91 27.39
N PRO A 145 23.89 -23.17 28.29
CA PRO A 145 24.08 -24.00 29.48
C PRO A 145 24.41 -25.46 29.16
N LEU A 146 23.76 -26.06 28.16
CA LEU A 146 24.03 -27.45 27.77
C LEU A 146 25.46 -27.64 27.26
N GLU A 147 25.99 -26.69 26.50
CA GLU A 147 27.39 -26.69 26.06
C GLU A 147 28.36 -26.48 27.23
N LYS A 148 27.98 -25.68 28.23
CA LYS A 148 28.81 -25.41 29.43
C LYS A 148 28.75 -26.51 30.49
N ALA A 149 27.63 -27.24 30.59
CA ALA A 149 27.42 -28.32 31.56
C ALA A 149 28.04 -29.66 31.11
N ASN A 150 28.46 -29.76 29.85
CA ASN A 150 29.03 -30.99 29.26
C ASN A 150 30.51 -31.23 29.64
N TYR A 151 30.82 -31.25 30.93
CA TYR A 151 31.96 -32.01 31.47
C TYR A 151 31.54 -33.48 31.68
N GLY A 152 31.39 -34.23 30.58
CA GLY A 152 31.50 -35.69 30.62
C GLY A 152 30.25 -36.56 30.38
N TYR A 153 29.04 -36.01 30.23
CA TYR A 153 27.87 -36.82 29.83
C TYR A 153 27.38 -36.46 28.43
N ARG A 154 27.39 -37.45 27.52
CA ARG A 154 26.82 -37.33 26.16
C ARG A 154 25.30 -37.24 26.24
N VAL A 155 24.75 -36.06 26.53
CA VAL A 155 23.35 -35.78 26.21
C VAL A 155 23.28 -35.58 24.71
N ASN A 156 22.45 -36.38 24.04
CA ASN A 156 22.25 -36.32 22.59
C ASN A 156 21.54 -35.00 22.22
N THR A 157 22.32 -33.93 22.06
CA THR A 157 21.86 -32.61 21.58
C THR A 157 21.28 -32.67 20.17
N GLN A 158 21.50 -33.78 19.45
CA GLN A 158 20.88 -34.03 18.15
C GLN A 158 19.35 -34.16 18.26
N PHE A 159 18.80 -34.59 19.41
CA PHE A 159 17.35 -34.74 19.59
C PHE A 159 16.58 -33.42 19.43
N LEU A 160 17.11 -32.32 19.99
CA LEU A 160 16.49 -31.00 19.83
C LEU A 160 16.66 -30.45 18.41
N SER A 161 17.79 -30.72 17.76
CA SER A 161 17.96 -30.37 16.34
C SER A 161 17.07 -31.19 15.41
N THR A 162 16.72 -32.44 15.74
CA THR A 162 15.81 -33.25 14.92
C THR A 162 14.34 -32.82 15.11
N PHE A 163 13.96 -32.31 16.29
CA PHE A 163 12.58 -31.87 16.56
C PHE A 163 12.24 -30.50 15.95
N PHE A 164 13.24 -29.62 15.80
CA PHE A 164 13.08 -28.29 15.21
C PHE A 164 13.78 -28.15 13.84
N GLY A 165 14.47 -29.18 13.39
CA GLY A 165 15.17 -29.25 12.12
C GLY A 165 14.35 -29.93 11.04
N ASP A 166 13.12 -29.44 10.80
CA ASP A 166 12.60 -29.49 9.42
C ASP A 166 13.35 -28.42 8.61
N ASP A 167 14.61 -28.78 8.37
CA ASP A 167 15.74 -27.97 7.92
C ASP A 167 15.56 -27.47 6.48
N ALA A 168 14.63 -28.05 5.71
CA ALA A 168 14.35 -27.61 4.34
C ALA A 168 13.70 -26.21 4.29
N ALA A 169 12.70 -25.96 5.14
CA ALA A 169 11.99 -24.67 5.11
C ALA A 169 12.84 -23.55 5.73
N HIS A 170 13.63 -23.86 6.76
CA HIS A 170 14.52 -22.89 7.40
C HIS A 170 15.70 -22.52 6.49
N GLN A 171 16.37 -23.51 5.88
CA GLN A 171 17.43 -23.24 4.89
C GLN A 171 16.89 -22.49 3.68
N GLN A 172 15.69 -22.85 3.18
CA GLN A 172 15.08 -22.14 2.06
C GLN A 172 14.72 -20.69 2.42
N ALA A 173 14.23 -20.44 3.63
CA ALA A 173 13.96 -19.09 4.13
C ALA A 173 15.25 -18.28 4.33
N GLU A 174 16.32 -18.90 4.82
CA GLU A 174 17.62 -18.23 4.99
C GLU A 174 18.24 -17.86 3.64
N VAL A 175 18.24 -18.78 2.67
CA VAL A 175 18.69 -18.51 1.30
C VAL A 175 17.86 -17.40 0.64
N MET A 176 16.54 -17.44 0.79
CA MET A 176 15.65 -16.41 0.25
C MET A 176 15.90 -15.04 0.89
N THR A 177 16.14 -15.01 2.21
CA THR A 177 16.47 -13.78 2.95
C THR A 177 17.82 -13.21 2.50
N GLN A 178 18.82 -14.06 2.26
CA GLN A 178 20.12 -13.64 1.72
C GLN A 178 20.01 -13.08 0.29
N MET A 179 19.20 -13.71 -0.57
CA MET A 179 18.93 -13.21 -1.93
C MET A 179 18.24 -11.84 -1.90
N LEU A 180 17.20 -11.67 -1.09
CA LEU A 180 16.51 -10.39 -0.91
C LEU A 180 17.46 -9.30 -0.40
N GLN A 181 18.34 -9.63 0.54
CA GLN A 181 19.32 -8.69 1.05
C GLN A 181 20.33 -8.24 -0.02
N GLN A 182 20.76 -9.16 -0.90
CA GLN A 182 21.61 -8.83 -2.03
C GLN A 182 20.88 -7.94 -3.05
N GLU A 183 19.62 -8.22 -3.34
CA GLU A 183 18.80 -7.43 -4.27
C GLU A 183 18.58 -5.99 -3.74
N ILE A 184 18.28 -5.85 -2.45
CA ILE A 184 18.17 -4.53 -1.79
C ILE A 184 19.48 -3.75 -1.90
N ASN A 185 20.62 -4.41 -1.70
CA ASN A 185 21.93 -3.76 -1.79
C ASN A 185 22.29 -3.36 -3.22
N SER A 186 21.97 -4.20 -4.21
CA SER A 186 22.13 -3.90 -5.63
C SER A 186 21.25 -2.73 -6.07
N ASN A 187 19.98 -2.72 -5.69
CA ASN A 187 19.06 -1.61 -5.96
C ASN A 187 19.54 -0.32 -5.31
N LYS A 188 19.99 -0.35 -4.05
CA LYS A 188 20.59 0.83 -3.40
C LYS A 188 21.81 1.36 -4.14
N LYS A 189 22.65 0.47 -4.70
CA LYS A 189 23.82 0.85 -5.49
C LYS A 189 23.40 1.50 -6.81
N GLN A 190 22.42 0.91 -7.50
CA GLN A 190 21.88 1.45 -8.74
C GLN A 190 21.24 2.82 -8.54
N SER A 191 20.36 2.97 -7.54
CA SER A 191 19.74 4.26 -7.23
C SER A 191 20.76 5.33 -6.85
N ARG A 192 21.88 4.97 -6.20
CA ARG A 192 22.98 5.92 -5.93
C ARG A 192 23.68 6.38 -7.20
N GLU A 193 23.84 5.50 -8.18
CA GLU A 193 24.46 5.83 -9.45
C GLU A 193 23.55 6.68 -10.32
N GLU A 194 22.26 6.35 -10.40
CA GLU A 194 21.24 7.18 -11.05
C GLU A 194 21.20 8.59 -10.42
N LEU A 195 21.29 8.69 -9.10
CA LEU A 195 21.31 9.97 -8.39
C LEU A 195 22.59 10.79 -8.67
N ARG A 196 23.72 10.13 -8.95
CA ARG A 196 24.96 10.81 -9.37
C ARG A 196 24.83 11.33 -10.78
N GLU A 197 24.28 10.54 -11.69
CA GLU A 197 24.09 10.94 -13.09
C GLU A 197 23.11 12.10 -13.18
N LEU A 198 21.99 12.04 -12.44
CA LEU A 198 21.05 13.15 -12.37
C LEU A 198 21.69 14.43 -11.85
N LYS A 199 22.52 14.34 -10.79
CA LYS A 199 23.24 15.50 -10.26
C LYS A 199 24.23 16.10 -11.26
N LYS A 200 24.88 15.26 -12.06
CA LYS A 200 25.79 15.71 -13.11
C LYS A 200 25.02 16.46 -14.21
N GLN A 201 23.93 15.88 -14.70
CA GLN A 201 23.06 16.52 -15.70
C GLN A 201 22.50 17.86 -15.20
N LEU A 202 22.09 17.93 -13.93
CA LEU A 202 21.57 19.16 -13.33
C LEU A 202 22.65 20.25 -13.28
N LYS A 203 23.90 19.88 -12.97
CA LYS A 203 25.03 20.81 -12.96
C LYS A 203 25.38 21.30 -14.38
N ASP A 204 25.35 20.41 -15.37
CA ASP A 204 25.63 20.75 -16.77
C ASP A 204 24.53 21.67 -17.33
N MET A 205 23.26 21.38 -17.04
CA MET A 205 22.14 22.28 -17.38
C MET A 205 22.25 23.64 -16.66
N GLN A 206 22.65 23.65 -15.39
CA GLN A 206 22.83 24.89 -14.65
C GLN A 206 23.96 25.75 -15.25
N ALA A 207 25.04 25.13 -15.73
CA ALA A 207 26.10 25.82 -16.45
C ALA A 207 25.61 26.41 -17.79
N GLN A 208 24.82 25.65 -18.56
CA GLN A 208 24.21 26.15 -19.80
C GLN A 208 23.25 27.32 -19.57
N VAL A 209 22.46 27.27 -18.50
CA VAL A 209 21.56 28.38 -18.13
C VAL A 209 22.35 29.64 -17.78
N VAL A 210 23.45 29.51 -17.03
CA VAL A 210 24.32 30.66 -16.69
C VAL A 210 24.95 31.25 -17.96
N GLU A 211 25.42 30.42 -18.88
CA GLU A 211 26.00 30.84 -20.16
C GLU A 211 24.97 31.56 -21.04
N LEU A 212 23.76 31.02 -21.17
CA LEU A 212 22.66 31.66 -21.91
C LEU A 212 22.19 32.96 -21.26
N THR A 213 22.23 33.05 -19.93
CA THR A 213 21.86 34.29 -19.21
C THR A 213 22.91 35.38 -19.44
N ALA A 214 24.21 35.04 -19.46
CA ALA A 214 25.28 35.98 -19.77
C ALA A 214 25.20 36.52 -21.21
N ILE A 215 24.76 35.70 -22.18
CA ILE A 215 24.55 36.14 -23.58
C ILE A 215 23.36 37.09 -23.73
N ILE A 216 22.36 37.01 -22.84
CA ILE A 216 21.17 37.88 -22.86
C ILE A 216 21.43 39.22 -22.15
N GLU A 217 22.42 39.29 -21.26
CA GLU A 217 22.77 40.49 -20.48
C GLU A 217 23.86 41.37 -21.14
N ASP A 218 24.53 40.89 -22.20
CA ASP A 218 25.41 41.65 -23.12
C ASP A 218 24.62 42.22 -24.32
#